data_AF-K6IC24-F1
#
_entry.id   AF-K6IC24-F1
#
_cell.length_a   1.000
_cell.length_b   1.000
_cell.length_c   1.000
_cell.angle_alpha   90.00
_cell.angle_beta   90.00
_cell.angle_gamma   90.00
#
_symmetry.space_group_name_H-M   'P 1'
#
loop_
_entity.id
_entity.type
_entity.pdbx_description
1 polymer ?
#
loop_
_entity_poly.entity_id
_entity_poly.type
_entity_poly.pdbx_seq_one_letter_code
_entity_poly.pdbx_strand_id
1 'polypeptide(L)'
;MGQNLAVSNPSSIEETAWELFETGSYEEVIEIAKKNPNHAFLNHLSGIAGFESGSDCEINYFLKGTSVLTPLLEAYLLKEAGKFREAAKKYHSYFKSSSVPIAYSTLRTGILVSESAVDFKTVLDLISIYKTRFSSDSFCKAEFFSNYHLRNYKEAIQVFAENAKRLAEERDVMGALGLALVYIGKFDEAKSVLEKIPGYKELPTFDEKKKEFSEKIASIPKMEAKRKSLSMRELIDLGFAYLFSENFQKAEEVFRELAASNG
;
A
#
# COMPACT_ATOMS: atom_id res chain seq x y z
N MET A 1 30.42 -48.68 28.94
CA MET A 1 28.98 -48.98 29.18
C MET A 1 28.62 -48.38 30.53
N GLY A 2 27.63 -47.52 30.72
CA GLY A 2 26.76 -46.82 29.78
C GLY A 2 26.76 -45.32 30.12
N GLN A 3 26.64 -44.50 29.09
CA GLN A 3 26.41 -43.06 29.22
C GLN A 3 24.94 -42.83 29.55
N ASN A 4 24.72 -41.89 30.47
CA ASN A 4 23.44 -41.36 30.88
C ASN A 4 22.52 -41.10 29.68
N LEU A 5 21.35 -41.71 29.70
CA LEU A 5 20.20 -41.32 28.90
C LEU A 5 19.84 -39.88 29.29
N ALA A 6 20.03 -38.95 28.36
CA ALA A 6 19.49 -37.61 28.46
C ALA A 6 17.96 -37.72 28.55
N VAL A 7 17.43 -37.39 29.72
CA VAL A 7 16.00 -37.15 29.91
C VAL A 7 15.69 -35.87 29.15
N SER A 8 15.16 -36.00 27.94
CA SER A 8 14.49 -34.92 27.22
C SER A 8 13.34 -34.43 28.09
N ASN A 9 13.40 -33.17 28.54
CA ASN A 9 12.24 -32.54 29.15
C ASN A 9 11.05 -32.65 28.17
N PRO A 10 9.88 -33.16 28.60
CA PRO A 10 8.70 -33.15 27.73
C PRO A 10 8.35 -31.69 27.41
N SER A 11 8.22 -31.36 26.13
CA SER A 11 7.74 -30.04 25.70
C SER A 11 6.40 -29.76 26.37
N SER A 12 6.19 -28.53 26.83
CA SER A 12 4.90 -28.17 27.40
C SER A 12 3.79 -28.29 26.34
N ILE A 13 2.55 -28.53 26.76
CA ILE A 13 1.42 -28.58 25.84
C ILE A 13 1.24 -27.26 25.07
N GLU A 14 1.66 -26.13 25.66
CA GLU A 14 1.69 -24.82 25.01
C GLU A 14 2.73 -24.76 23.89
N GLU A 15 3.94 -25.27 24.13
CA GLU A 15 5.01 -25.34 23.12
C GLU A 15 4.58 -26.23 21.94
N THR A 16 4.04 -27.42 22.21
CA THR A 16 3.54 -28.30 21.15
C THR A 16 2.42 -27.66 20.35
N ALA A 17 1.46 -26.99 21.00
CA ALA A 17 0.39 -26.30 20.29
C ALA A 17 0.91 -25.10 19.48
N TRP A 18 1.92 -24.40 19.98
CA TRP A 18 2.56 -23.30 19.27
C TRP A 18 3.33 -23.79 18.02
N GLU A 19 4.10 -24.87 18.13
CA GLU A 19 4.78 -25.47 16.99
C GLU A 19 3.81 -25.91 15.90
N LEU A 20 2.69 -26.56 16.28
CA LEU A 20 1.63 -26.93 15.34
C LEU A 20 0.98 -25.72 14.69
N PHE A 21 0.83 -24.62 15.43
CA PHE A 21 0.33 -23.37 14.87
C PHE A 21 1.31 -22.78 13.84
N GLU A 22 2.62 -22.79 14.12
CA GLU A 22 3.65 -22.28 13.22
C GLU A 22 3.76 -23.08 11.92
N THR A 23 3.51 -24.38 11.95
CA THR A 23 3.50 -25.25 10.77
C THR A 23 2.17 -25.22 10.00
N GLY A 24 1.15 -24.53 10.53
CA GLY A 24 -0.16 -24.39 9.89
C GLY A 24 -1.11 -25.56 10.16
N SER A 25 -0.79 -26.45 11.12
CA SER A 25 -1.68 -27.54 11.57
C SER A 25 -2.79 -27.03 12.49
N TYR A 26 -3.60 -26.08 11.99
CA TYR A 26 -4.58 -25.33 12.78
C TYR A 26 -5.67 -26.22 13.40
N GLU A 27 -6.10 -27.27 12.71
CA GLU A 27 -7.10 -28.21 13.21
C GLU A 27 -6.59 -28.95 14.46
N GLU A 28 -5.31 -29.34 14.49
CA GLU A 28 -4.71 -30.02 15.63
C GLU A 28 -4.61 -29.10 16.85
N VAL A 29 -4.29 -27.81 16.63
CA VAL A 29 -4.31 -26.79 17.68
C VAL A 29 -5.71 -26.65 18.30
N ILE A 30 -6.74 -26.66 17.47
CA ILE A 30 -8.15 -26.59 17.90
C ILE A 30 -8.52 -27.85 18.72
N GLU A 31 -8.12 -29.03 18.28
CA GLU A 31 -8.37 -30.28 19.01
C GLU A 31 -7.64 -30.34 20.36
N ILE A 32 -6.41 -29.81 20.44
CA ILE A 32 -5.67 -29.68 21.71
C ILE A 32 -6.43 -28.76 22.67
N ALA A 33 -6.95 -27.62 22.20
CA ALA A 33 -7.71 -26.70 23.04
C ALA A 33 -9.04 -27.30 23.54
N LYS A 34 -9.75 -28.08 22.69
CA LYS A 34 -10.98 -28.80 23.09
C LYS A 34 -10.73 -29.78 24.24
N LYS A 35 -9.58 -30.45 24.25
CA LYS A 35 -9.16 -31.37 25.34
C LYS A 35 -8.74 -30.64 26.62
N ASN A 36 -8.48 -29.32 26.54
CA ASN A 36 -7.97 -28.51 27.64
C ASN A 36 -8.81 -27.23 27.85
N PRO A 37 -10.11 -27.36 28.18
CA PRO A 37 -11.08 -26.25 28.17
C PRO A 37 -10.76 -25.08 29.10
N ASN A 38 -10.01 -25.32 30.17
CA ASN A 38 -9.68 -24.31 31.17
C ASN A 38 -8.34 -23.60 30.88
N HIS A 39 -7.68 -23.92 29.76
CA HIS A 39 -6.36 -23.42 29.43
C HIS A 39 -6.45 -22.16 28.55
N ALA A 40 -6.31 -20.97 29.15
CA ALA A 40 -6.50 -19.69 28.45
C ALA A 40 -5.61 -19.51 27.21
N PHE A 41 -4.31 -19.87 27.29
CA PHE A 41 -3.40 -19.79 26.13
C PHE A 41 -3.88 -20.64 24.96
N LEU A 42 -4.15 -21.94 25.17
CA LEU A 42 -4.63 -22.85 24.13
C LEU A 42 -5.98 -22.42 23.54
N ASN A 43 -6.89 -21.91 24.37
CA ASN A 43 -8.16 -21.36 23.91
C ASN A 43 -7.95 -20.11 23.03
N HIS A 44 -7.06 -19.19 23.40
CA HIS A 44 -6.76 -18.03 22.56
C HIS A 44 -6.05 -18.43 21.26
N LEU A 45 -5.10 -19.37 21.33
CA LEU A 45 -4.35 -19.85 20.17
C LEU A 45 -5.27 -20.58 19.18
N SER A 46 -6.19 -21.42 19.65
CA SER A 46 -7.20 -22.06 18.80
C SER A 46 -8.18 -21.07 18.16
N GLY A 47 -8.57 -20.01 18.85
CA GLY A 47 -9.37 -18.94 18.27
C GLY A 47 -8.64 -18.24 17.11
N ILE A 48 -7.35 -17.92 17.32
CA ILE A 48 -6.48 -17.36 16.27
C ILE A 48 -6.31 -18.36 15.11
N ALA A 49 -6.13 -19.64 15.40
CA ALA A 49 -6.02 -20.71 14.40
C ALA A 49 -7.28 -20.81 13.53
N GLY A 50 -8.47 -20.66 14.14
CA GLY A 50 -9.74 -20.61 13.40
C GLY A 50 -9.81 -19.43 12.42
N PHE A 51 -9.33 -18.24 12.82
CA PHE A 51 -9.26 -17.08 11.91
C PHE A 51 -8.24 -17.29 10.78
N GLU A 52 -7.10 -17.89 11.05
CA GLU A 52 -6.05 -18.14 10.05
C GLU A 52 -6.39 -19.29 9.09
N SER A 53 -7.16 -20.28 9.54
CA SER A 53 -7.66 -21.37 8.67
C SER A 53 -8.89 -20.97 7.85
N GLY A 54 -9.57 -19.89 8.22
CA GLY A 54 -10.86 -19.49 7.63
C GLY A 54 -12.01 -20.43 8.02
N SER A 55 -11.85 -21.20 9.10
CA SER A 55 -12.89 -22.09 9.61
C SER A 55 -13.89 -21.31 10.46
N ASP A 56 -15.19 -21.54 10.25
CA ASP A 56 -16.27 -21.03 11.09
C ASP A 56 -16.25 -21.70 12.48
N CYS A 57 -15.30 -21.30 13.32
CA CYS A 57 -15.23 -21.75 14.71
C CYS A 57 -16.14 -20.86 15.57
N GLU A 58 -16.96 -21.47 16.42
CA GLU A 58 -17.82 -20.73 17.35
C GLU A 58 -16.98 -19.85 18.29
N ILE A 59 -16.98 -18.54 18.05
CA ILE A 59 -16.13 -17.54 18.73
C ILE A 59 -16.34 -17.51 20.26
N ASN A 60 -17.50 -17.99 20.74
CA ASN A 60 -17.91 -17.92 22.14
C ASN A 60 -17.02 -18.71 23.11
N TYR A 61 -16.30 -19.73 22.63
CA TYR A 61 -15.46 -20.56 23.49
C TYR A 61 -14.11 -19.90 23.84
N PHE A 62 -13.63 -19.00 22.98
CA PHE A 62 -12.24 -18.51 23.01
C PHE A 62 -12.00 -17.28 23.89
N LEU A 63 -13.00 -16.78 24.63
CA LEU A 63 -12.89 -15.53 25.40
C LEU A 63 -12.65 -15.72 26.91
N LYS A 64 -12.42 -16.97 27.37
CA LYS A 64 -12.26 -17.25 28.80
C LYS A 64 -10.82 -17.08 29.26
N GLY A 65 -10.63 -16.20 30.24
CA GLY A 65 -9.35 -15.98 30.92
C GLY A 65 -8.48 -14.91 30.26
N THR A 66 -7.23 -14.82 30.68
CA THR A 66 -6.24 -13.87 30.13
C THR A 66 -4.96 -14.62 29.83
N SER A 67 -4.34 -14.36 28.69
CA SER A 67 -3.04 -14.90 28.32
C SER A 67 -2.21 -13.87 27.56
N VAL A 68 -0.96 -14.19 27.25
CA VAL A 68 -0.11 -13.34 26.40
C VAL A 68 -0.72 -13.09 25.02
N LEU A 69 -1.60 -13.98 24.54
CA LEU A 69 -2.27 -13.88 23.24
C LEU A 69 -3.56 -13.02 23.28
N THR A 70 -4.02 -12.59 24.45
CA THR A 70 -5.27 -11.79 24.56
C THR A 70 -5.28 -10.56 23.63
N PRO A 71 -4.22 -9.71 23.58
CA PRO A 71 -4.21 -8.56 22.69
C PRO A 71 -4.24 -8.95 21.20
N LEU A 72 -3.64 -10.09 20.86
CA LEU A 72 -3.64 -10.60 19.50
C LEU A 72 -5.03 -11.08 19.10
N LEU A 73 -5.68 -11.89 19.95
CA LEU A 73 -7.05 -12.35 19.72
C LEU A 73 -8.04 -11.18 19.58
N GLU A 74 -7.91 -10.15 20.43
CA GLU A 74 -8.69 -8.91 20.31
C GLU A 74 -8.48 -8.23 18.94
N ALA A 75 -7.24 -8.23 18.42
CA ALA A 75 -6.94 -7.67 17.10
C ALA A 75 -7.68 -8.42 15.97
N TYR A 76 -7.73 -9.76 16.04
CA TYR A 76 -8.50 -10.57 15.10
C TYR A 76 -10.01 -10.30 15.18
N LEU A 77 -10.57 -10.22 16.39
CA LEU A 77 -11.99 -9.93 16.58
C LEU A 77 -12.36 -8.55 16.02
N LEU A 78 -11.49 -7.54 16.20
CA LEU A 78 -11.68 -6.21 15.63
C LEU A 78 -11.57 -6.23 14.10
N LYS A 79 -10.65 -7.02 13.54
CA LYS A 79 -10.53 -7.23 12.09
C LYS A 79 -11.82 -7.82 11.51
N GLU A 80 -12.35 -8.89 12.11
CA GLU A 80 -13.59 -9.52 11.64
C GLU A 80 -14.81 -8.59 11.79
N ALA A 81 -14.81 -7.70 12.78
CA ALA A 81 -15.80 -6.65 12.91
C ALA A 81 -15.62 -5.47 11.92
N GLY A 82 -14.65 -5.53 11.00
CA GLY A 82 -14.33 -4.48 10.03
C GLY A 82 -13.65 -3.24 10.63
N LYS A 83 -13.22 -3.28 11.89
CA LYS A 83 -12.59 -2.17 12.62
C LYS A 83 -11.07 -2.14 12.41
N PHE A 84 -10.64 -2.06 11.15
CA PHE A 84 -9.23 -2.21 10.76
C PHE A 84 -8.26 -1.28 11.50
N ARG A 85 -8.63 -0.02 11.76
CA ARG A 85 -7.76 0.93 12.48
C ARG A 85 -7.55 0.57 13.95
N GLU A 86 -8.57 0.03 14.61
CA GLU A 86 -8.44 -0.44 15.99
C GLU A 86 -7.64 -1.75 16.04
N ALA A 87 -7.91 -2.65 15.09
CA ALA A 87 -7.16 -3.90 14.94
C ALA A 87 -5.66 -3.65 14.70
N ALA A 88 -5.31 -2.74 13.77
CA ALA A 88 -3.93 -2.37 13.48
C ALA A 88 -3.16 -1.89 14.73
N LYS A 89 -3.80 -1.06 15.58
CA LYS A 89 -3.22 -0.62 16.85
C LYS A 89 -2.96 -1.78 17.80
N LYS A 90 -3.87 -2.77 17.86
CA LYS A 90 -3.71 -3.96 18.70
C LYS A 90 -2.60 -4.87 18.19
N TYR A 91 -2.52 -5.12 16.88
CA TYR A 91 -1.40 -5.84 16.27
C TYR A 91 -0.07 -5.15 16.54
N HIS A 92 0.00 -3.82 16.34
CA HIS A 92 1.20 -3.04 16.61
C HIS A 92 1.65 -3.16 18.06
N SER A 93 0.72 -2.97 19.00
CA SER A 93 1.00 -3.10 20.43
C SER A 93 1.47 -4.50 20.82
N TYR A 94 0.89 -5.54 20.24
CA TYR A 94 1.27 -6.92 20.48
C TYR A 94 2.73 -7.16 20.03
N PHE A 95 3.04 -6.89 18.76
CA PHE A 95 4.36 -7.19 18.20
C PHE A 95 5.50 -6.28 18.70
N LYS A 96 5.19 -5.10 19.25
CA LYS A 96 6.19 -4.25 19.92
C LYS A 96 6.57 -4.73 21.33
N SER A 97 5.78 -5.60 21.94
CA SER A 97 6.05 -6.12 23.28
C SER A 97 7.22 -7.11 23.27
N SER A 98 8.19 -6.95 24.18
CA SER A 98 9.50 -7.61 24.14
C SER A 98 9.52 -9.10 24.54
N SER A 99 8.39 -9.81 24.50
CA SER A 99 8.29 -11.21 24.94
C SER A 99 7.10 -11.97 24.36
N VAL A 100 6.48 -11.46 23.29
CA VAL A 100 5.32 -12.14 22.70
C VAL A 100 5.76 -13.22 21.71
N PRO A 101 5.01 -14.35 21.62
CA PRO A 101 5.16 -15.30 20.53
C PRO A 101 4.88 -14.64 19.18
N ILE A 102 5.77 -14.84 18.19
CA ILE A 102 5.63 -14.27 16.84
C ILE A 102 5.63 -15.39 15.82
N ALA A 103 4.45 -15.66 15.25
CA ALA A 103 4.28 -16.58 14.14
C ALA A 103 4.19 -15.82 12.81
N TYR A 104 4.70 -16.43 11.74
CA TYR A 104 4.67 -15.87 10.38
C TYR A 104 3.26 -15.40 9.97
N SER A 105 2.26 -16.27 10.13
CA SER A 105 0.87 -16.03 9.75
C SER A 105 0.31 -14.79 10.47
N THR A 106 0.47 -14.73 11.79
CA THR A 106 -0.05 -13.63 12.61
C THR A 106 0.58 -12.28 12.28
N LEU A 107 1.90 -12.23 12.03
CA LEU A 107 2.58 -10.99 11.67
C LEU A 107 2.20 -10.54 10.26
N ARG A 108 2.09 -11.47 9.30
CA ARG A 108 1.56 -11.22 7.97
C ARG A 108 0.15 -10.63 8.03
N THR A 109 -0.74 -11.20 8.83
CA THR A 109 -2.10 -10.69 9.01
C THR A 109 -2.08 -9.28 9.61
N GLY A 110 -1.23 -9.02 10.61
CA GLY A 110 -1.06 -7.68 11.18
C GLY A 110 -0.62 -6.63 10.16
N ILE A 111 0.30 -6.97 9.24
CA ILE A 111 0.74 -6.09 8.15
C ILE A 111 -0.43 -5.77 7.21
N LEU A 112 -1.14 -6.79 6.73
CA LEU A 112 -2.26 -6.63 5.79
C LEU A 112 -3.44 -5.83 6.38
N VAL A 113 -3.75 -6.04 7.66
CA VAL A 113 -4.76 -5.26 8.39
C VAL A 113 -4.33 -3.80 8.50
N SER A 114 -3.05 -3.54 8.75
CA SER A 114 -2.51 -2.18 8.85
C SER A 114 -2.49 -1.47 7.50
N GLU A 115 -2.22 -2.18 6.41
CA GLU A 115 -2.37 -1.66 5.04
C GLU A 115 -3.82 -1.28 4.75
N SER A 116 -4.77 -2.17 5.10
CA SER A 116 -6.22 -1.92 4.94
C SER A 116 -6.70 -0.73 5.78
N ALA A 117 -6.06 -0.49 6.93
CA ALA A 117 -6.32 0.66 7.79
C ALA A 117 -5.66 1.96 7.30
N VAL A 118 -4.82 1.90 6.26
CA VAL A 118 -4.01 3.02 5.77
C VAL A 118 -3.07 3.55 6.88
N ASP A 119 -2.64 2.68 7.80
CA ASP A 119 -1.72 3.01 8.90
C ASP A 119 -0.28 2.68 8.49
N PHE A 120 0.26 3.48 7.57
CA PHE A 120 1.57 3.24 6.96
C PHE A 120 2.72 3.18 7.96
N LYS A 121 2.62 3.89 9.10
CA LYS A 121 3.64 3.84 10.14
C LYS A 121 3.68 2.47 10.80
N THR A 122 2.52 1.93 11.15
CA THR A 122 2.42 0.57 11.68
C THR A 122 2.86 -0.46 10.65
N VAL A 123 2.52 -0.29 9.37
CA VAL A 123 3.00 -1.18 8.30
C VAL A 123 4.54 -1.25 8.29
N LEU A 124 5.23 -0.11 8.29
CA LEU A 124 6.70 -0.09 8.31
C LEU A 124 7.29 -0.73 9.57
N ASP A 125 6.72 -0.44 10.74
CA ASP A 125 7.17 -1.04 12.00
C ASP A 125 7.03 -2.57 11.99
N LEU A 126 5.91 -3.10 11.50
CA LEU A 126 5.67 -4.54 11.44
C LEU A 126 6.50 -5.24 10.35
N ILE A 127 6.70 -4.59 9.19
CA ILE A 127 7.60 -5.09 8.13
C ILE A 127 9.04 -5.18 8.63
N SER A 128 9.51 -4.21 9.43
CA SER A 128 10.85 -4.26 10.03
C SER A 128 11.01 -5.51 10.91
N ILE A 129 10.03 -5.81 11.77
CA ILE A 129 10.02 -7.03 12.60
C ILE A 129 10.03 -8.27 11.70
N TYR A 130 9.20 -8.29 10.65
CA TYR A 130 9.08 -9.41 9.73
C TYR A 130 10.41 -9.70 9.00
N LYS A 131 11.08 -8.65 8.48
CA LYS A 131 12.39 -8.78 7.83
C LYS A 131 13.44 -9.32 8.78
N THR A 132 13.52 -8.80 10.00
CA THR A 132 14.49 -9.26 11.00
C THR A 132 14.25 -10.72 11.40
N ARG A 133 12.98 -11.13 11.52
CA ARG A 133 12.64 -12.48 12.00
C ARG A 133 12.76 -13.56 10.92
N PHE A 134 12.37 -13.24 9.67
CA PHE A 134 12.21 -14.22 8.60
C PHE A 134 13.15 -14.01 7.42
N SER A 135 14.01 -12.98 7.45
CA SER A 135 14.97 -12.65 6.37
C SER A 135 14.29 -12.59 4.99
N SER A 136 13.11 -11.97 4.93
CA SER A 136 12.22 -12.00 3.78
C SER A 136 11.73 -10.60 3.41
N ASP A 137 11.85 -10.24 2.14
CA ASP A 137 11.35 -8.97 1.57
C ASP A 137 10.01 -9.15 0.83
N SER A 138 9.19 -10.12 1.23
CA SER A 138 7.90 -10.39 0.55
C SER A 138 6.96 -9.18 0.56
N PHE A 139 7.11 -8.26 1.52
CA PHE A 139 6.30 -7.04 1.64
C PHE A 139 6.95 -5.79 1.03
N CYS A 140 7.95 -5.93 0.16
CA CYS A 140 8.64 -4.78 -0.45
C CYS A 140 7.70 -3.78 -1.17
N LYS A 141 6.60 -4.23 -1.80
CA LYS A 141 5.61 -3.33 -2.40
C LYS A 141 4.88 -2.48 -1.35
N ALA A 142 4.43 -3.10 -0.27
CA ALA A 142 3.76 -2.42 0.85
C ALA A 142 4.71 -1.44 1.56
N GLU A 143 5.97 -1.85 1.76
CA GLU A 143 7.02 -1.01 2.34
C GLU A 143 7.33 0.20 1.46
N PHE A 144 7.42 0.00 0.15
CA PHE A 144 7.61 1.08 -0.83
C PHE A 144 6.48 2.12 -0.73
N PHE A 145 5.22 1.68 -0.83
CA PHE A 145 4.08 2.59 -0.78
C PHE A 145 3.92 3.25 0.58
N SER A 146 4.21 2.53 1.68
CA SER A 146 4.17 3.10 3.02
C SER A 146 5.19 4.24 3.17
N ASN A 147 6.43 4.06 2.70
CA ASN A 147 7.42 5.13 2.67
C ASN A 147 6.98 6.29 1.77
N TYR A 148 6.45 5.99 0.58
CA TYR A 148 5.95 7.00 -0.36
C TYR A 148 4.86 7.88 0.26
N HIS A 149 3.83 7.28 0.87
CA HIS A 149 2.72 8.01 1.48
C HIS A 149 3.12 8.80 2.73
N LEU A 150 4.13 8.31 3.47
CA LEU A 150 4.74 9.04 4.58
C LEU A 150 5.72 10.14 4.12
N ARG A 151 5.94 10.30 2.81
CA ARG A 151 6.88 11.24 2.18
C ARG A 151 8.36 10.95 2.50
N ASN A 152 8.66 9.73 2.91
CA ASN A 152 10.00 9.19 3.05
C ASN A 152 10.52 8.77 1.67
N TYR A 153 10.65 9.74 0.76
CA TYR A 153 10.89 9.46 -0.66
C TYR A 153 12.25 8.79 -0.92
N LYS A 154 13.27 9.11 -0.11
CA LYS A 154 14.60 8.49 -0.24
C LYS A 154 14.55 7.01 0.12
N GLU A 155 13.86 6.69 1.20
CA GLU A 155 13.64 5.33 1.68
C GLU A 155 12.78 4.52 0.70
N ALA A 156 11.73 5.12 0.14
CA ALA A 156 10.92 4.48 -0.91
C ALA A 156 11.80 4.12 -2.13
N ILE A 157 12.65 5.05 -2.59
CA ILE A 157 13.59 4.80 -3.70
C ILE A 157 14.58 3.69 -3.34
N GLN A 158 15.08 3.66 -2.11
CA GLN A 158 15.98 2.60 -1.64
C GLN A 158 15.30 1.23 -1.67
N VAL A 159 14.08 1.12 -1.14
CA VAL A 159 13.29 -0.12 -1.18
C VAL A 159 13.08 -0.57 -2.63
N PHE A 160 12.80 0.36 -3.55
CA PHE A 160 12.71 0.05 -4.97
C PHE A 160 14.03 -0.50 -5.52
N ALA A 161 15.15 0.16 -5.24
CA ALA A 161 16.47 -0.23 -5.74
C ALA A 161 16.85 -1.65 -5.27
N GLU A 162 16.60 -1.98 -4.00
CA GLU A 162 16.85 -3.29 -3.41
C GLU A 162 15.94 -4.40 -4.01
N ASN A 163 14.78 -4.01 -4.56
CA ASN A 163 13.74 -4.92 -5.02
C ASN A 163 13.36 -4.74 -6.50
N ALA A 164 14.23 -4.11 -7.29
CA ALA A 164 13.91 -3.63 -8.64
C ALA A 164 13.38 -4.73 -9.58
N LYS A 165 13.93 -5.95 -9.48
CA LYS A 165 13.48 -7.10 -10.28
C LYS A 165 12.00 -7.44 -10.10
N ARG A 166 11.46 -7.23 -8.89
CA ARG A 166 10.06 -7.50 -8.55
C ARG A 166 9.16 -6.30 -8.81
N LEU A 167 9.68 -5.10 -8.57
CA LEU A 167 8.89 -3.87 -8.56
C LEU A 167 8.85 -3.14 -9.90
N ALA A 168 9.80 -3.37 -10.81
CA ALA A 168 9.87 -2.65 -12.09
C ALA A 168 8.76 -3.01 -13.09
N GLU A 169 8.09 -4.16 -12.88
CA GLU A 169 6.96 -4.59 -13.72
C GLU A 169 5.63 -3.97 -13.26
N GLU A 170 5.60 -3.42 -12.05
CA GLU A 170 4.41 -2.86 -11.42
C GLU A 170 4.22 -1.38 -11.85
N ARG A 171 3.23 -1.13 -12.70
CA ARG A 171 2.97 0.20 -13.28
C ARG A 171 2.73 1.28 -12.22
N ASP A 172 1.96 0.96 -11.18
CA ASP A 172 1.65 1.85 -10.07
C ASP A 172 2.92 2.22 -9.28
N VAL A 173 3.78 1.24 -9.03
CA VAL A 173 5.08 1.45 -8.37
C VAL A 173 5.99 2.34 -9.21
N MET A 174 6.10 2.09 -10.52
CA MET A 174 6.89 2.91 -11.44
C MET A 174 6.40 4.36 -11.48
N GLY A 175 5.08 4.58 -11.49
CA GLY A 175 4.49 5.91 -11.43
C GLY A 175 4.82 6.63 -10.12
N ALA A 176 4.64 5.95 -8.99
CA ALA A 176 4.98 6.48 -7.67
C ALA A 176 6.48 6.74 -7.50
N LEU A 177 7.35 5.90 -8.07
CA LEU A 177 8.80 6.08 -8.08
C LEU A 177 9.19 7.33 -8.87
N GLY A 178 8.63 7.51 -10.07
CA GLY A 178 8.84 8.72 -10.87
C GLY A 178 8.44 9.98 -10.11
N LEU A 179 7.28 9.97 -9.44
CA LEU A 179 6.84 11.08 -8.58
C LEU A 179 7.75 11.29 -7.37
N ALA A 180 8.21 10.22 -6.72
CA ALA A 180 9.15 10.32 -5.60
C ALA A 180 10.46 11.00 -6.04
N LEU A 181 10.99 10.64 -7.22
CA LEU A 181 12.18 11.25 -7.81
C LEU A 181 11.97 12.74 -8.12
N VAL A 182 10.79 13.12 -8.64
CA VAL A 182 10.41 14.54 -8.82
C VAL A 182 10.44 15.30 -7.49
N TYR A 183 9.84 14.74 -6.44
CA TYR A 183 9.77 15.41 -5.13
C TYR A 183 11.13 15.64 -4.48
N ILE A 184 12.15 14.84 -4.82
CA ILE A 184 13.52 15.02 -4.34
C ILE A 184 14.44 15.73 -5.35
N GLY A 185 13.87 16.28 -6.43
CA GLY A 185 14.59 17.10 -7.43
C GLY A 185 15.40 16.32 -8.47
N LYS A 186 15.18 15.00 -8.59
CA LYS A 186 15.87 14.14 -9.56
C LYS A 186 15.07 14.01 -10.86
N PHE A 187 14.94 15.11 -11.60
CA PHE A 187 14.05 15.19 -12.76
C PHE A 187 14.45 14.29 -13.93
N ASP A 188 15.75 14.16 -14.23
CA ASP A 188 16.22 13.31 -15.33
C ASP A 188 15.97 11.82 -15.05
N GLU A 189 16.23 11.38 -13.82
CA GLU A 189 15.92 10.02 -13.37
C GLU A 189 14.40 9.78 -13.39
N ALA A 190 13.60 10.76 -12.94
CA ALA A 190 12.14 10.66 -12.99
C ALA A 190 11.63 10.51 -14.43
N LYS A 191 12.16 11.32 -15.37
CA LYS A 191 11.81 11.22 -16.80
C LYS A 191 12.09 9.81 -17.32
N SER A 192 13.29 9.30 -17.08
CA SER A 192 13.70 7.95 -17.51
C SER A 192 12.81 6.84 -16.94
N VAL A 193 12.35 6.97 -15.69
CA VAL A 193 11.43 6.01 -15.06
C VAL A 193 10.03 6.10 -15.70
N LEU A 194 9.49 7.30 -15.85
CA LEU A 194 8.13 7.52 -16.36
C LEU A 194 7.99 7.15 -17.85
N GLU A 195 9.04 7.33 -18.65
CA GLU A 195 9.09 6.92 -20.06
C GLU A 195 8.92 5.41 -20.26
N LYS A 196 9.32 4.61 -19.27
CA LYS A 196 9.19 3.14 -19.31
C LYS A 196 7.77 2.66 -19.04
N ILE A 197 6.88 3.53 -18.58
CA ILE A 197 5.49 3.17 -18.29
C ILE A 197 4.72 3.05 -19.61
N PRO A 198 4.05 1.90 -19.88
CA PRO A 198 3.24 1.73 -21.07
C PRO A 198 2.19 2.83 -21.23
N GLY A 199 2.10 3.40 -22.43
CA GLY A 199 1.22 4.53 -22.72
C GLY A 199 1.80 5.90 -22.37
N TYR A 200 3.09 5.98 -22.00
CA TYR A 200 3.80 7.26 -21.98
C TYR A 200 3.64 7.96 -23.32
N LYS A 201 3.18 9.21 -23.27
CA LYS A 201 3.14 10.12 -24.41
C LYS A 201 3.91 11.35 -23.98
N GLU A 202 4.96 11.67 -24.72
CA GLU A 202 5.61 12.96 -24.55
C GLU A 202 4.57 14.04 -24.88
N LEU A 203 4.40 14.97 -23.95
CA LEU A 203 3.57 16.13 -24.23
C LEU A 203 4.27 16.93 -25.33
N PRO A 204 3.56 17.34 -26.38
CA PRO A 204 4.15 18.17 -27.41
C PRO A 204 4.67 19.45 -26.78
N THR A 205 5.87 19.85 -27.19
CA THR A 205 6.49 21.10 -26.80
C THR A 205 5.66 22.30 -27.26
N PHE A 206 5.93 23.47 -26.68
CA PHE A 206 5.28 24.71 -27.12
C PHE A 206 5.50 24.98 -28.61
N ASP A 207 6.72 24.74 -29.12
CA ASP A 207 7.06 24.95 -30.53
C ASP A 207 6.33 23.96 -31.45
N GLU A 208 6.19 22.69 -31.03
CA GLU A 208 5.41 21.70 -31.76
C GLU A 208 3.92 22.09 -31.82
N LYS A 209 3.36 22.55 -30.70
CA LYS A 209 1.99 23.08 -30.68
C LYS A 209 1.83 24.35 -31.50
N LYS A 210 2.81 25.27 -31.48
CA LYS A 210 2.83 26.47 -32.32
C LYS A 210 2.83 26.11 -33.81
N LYS A 211 3.60 25.08 -34.20
CA LYS A 211 3.61 24.56 -35.57
C LYS A 211 2.27 23.90 -35.94
N GLU A 212 1.69 23.09 -35.05
CA GLU A 212 0.36 22.48 -35.23
C GLU A 212 -0.74 23.54 -35.42
N PHE A 213 -0.63 24.68 -34.72
CA PHE A 213 -1.57 25.80 -34.84
C PHE A 213 -1.24 26.81 -35.94
N SER A 214 -0.20 26.59 -36.76
CA SER A 214 0.27 27.57 -37.76
C SER A 214 -0.82 28.04 -38.73
N GLU A 215 -1.67 27.15 -39.24
CA GLU A 215 -2.80 27.51 -40.11
C GLU A 215 -3.88 28.32 -39.37
N LYS A 216 -4.14 27.98 -38.10
CA LYS A 216 -5.08 28.71 -37.24
C LYS A 216 -4.55 30.10 -36.89
N ILE A 217 -3.24 30.21 -36.64
CA ILE A 217 -2.55 31.49 -36.45
C ILE A 217 -2.67 32.36 -37.71
N ALA A 218 -2.40 31.81 -38.89
CA ALA A 218 -2.51 32.53 -40.15
C ALA A 218 -3.96 32.97 -40.47
N SER A 219 -4.95 32.25 -39.95
CA SER A 219 -6.38 32.56 -40.15
C SER A 219 -6.98 33.45 -39.07
N ILE A 220 -6.20 33.91 -38.08
CA ILE A 220 -6.64 34.87 -37.05
C ILE A 220 -7.39 36.07 -37.66
N PRO A 221 -6.88 36.77 -38.70
CA PRO A 221 -7.57 37.93 -39.26
C PRO A 221 -8.95 37.59 -39.83
N LYS A 222 -9.09 36.39 -40.42
CA LYS A 222 -10.37 35.90 -40.96
C LYS A 222 -11.33 35.54 -39.84
N MET A 223 -10.86 34.89 -38.78
CA MET A 223 -11.67 34.52 -37.63
C MET A 223 -12.17 35.74 -36.86
N GLU A 224 -11.31 36.75 -36.65
CA GLU A 224 -11.69 38.03 -36.03
C GLU A 224 -12.77 38.78 -36.82
N ALA A 225 -12.65 38.81 -38.16
CA ALA A 225 -13.64 39.46 -39.02
C ALA A 225 -15.06 38.89 -38.84
N LYS A 226 -15.17 37.62 -38.43
CA LYS A 226 -16.44 36.94 -38.16
C LYS A 226 -16.61 36.53 -36.69
N ARG A 227 -15.91 37.18 -35.74
CA ARG A 227 -15.87 36.78 -34.32
C ARG A 227 -17.25 36.57 -33.69
N LYS A 228 -18.21 37.43 -34.01
CA LYS A 228 -19.60 37.38 -33.50
C LYS A 228 -20.41 36.19 -34.01
N SER A 229 -19.96 35.52 -35.07
CA SER A 229 -20.64 34.37 -35.68
C SER A 229 -19.79 33.10 -35.63
N LEU A 230 -18.70 33.10 -34.87
CA LEU A 230 -17.88 31.89 -34.68
C LEU A 230 -18.64 30.87 -33.83
N SER A 231 -18.51 29.61 -34.21
CA SER A 231 -18.91 28.50 -33.34
C SER A 231 -18.01 28.41 -32.11
N MET A 232 -18.47 27.72 -31.07
CA MET A 232 -17.69 27.48 -29.85
C MET A 232 -16.32 26.85 -30.14
N ARG A 233 -16.27 25.90 -31.09
CA ARG A 233 -15.03 25.23 -31.49
C ARG A 233 -14.07 26.19 -32.20
N GLU A 234 -14.59 27.09 -33.03
CA GLU A 234 -13.76 28.11 -33.69
C GLU A 234 -13.27 29.19 -32.73
N LEU A 235 -14.05 29.53 -31.68
CA LEU A 235 -13.59 30.44 -30.62
C LEU A 235 -12.47 29.79 -29.78
N ILE A 236 -12.58 28.50 -29.46
CA ILE A 236 -11.49 27.75 -28.81
C ILE A 236 -10.24 27.75 -29.70
N ASP A 237 -10.40 27.48 -31.00
CA ASP A 237 -9.30 27.51 -31.95
C ASP A 237 -8.68 28.91 -32.07
N LEU A 238 -9.47 29.98 -32.03
CA LEU A 238 -9.00 31.38 -32.01
C LEU A 238 -8.22 31.69 -30.72
N GLY A 239 -8.73 31.27 -29.56
CA GLY A 239 -8.06 31.46 -28.26
C GLY A 239 -6.69 30.78 -28.21
N PHE A 240 -6.60 29.54 -28.67
CA PHE A 240 -5.33 28.82 -28.79
C PHE A 240 -4.42 29.39 -29.87
N ALA A 241 -4.96 29.86 -31.01
CA ALA A 241 -4.16 30.54 -32.01
C ALA A 241 -3.49 31.80 -31.44
N TYR A 242 -4.21 32.59 -30.64
CA TYR A 242 -3.62 33.74 -29.94
C TYR A 242 -2.57 33.34 -28.91
N LEU A 243 -2.83 32.28 -28.14
CA LEU A 243 -1.87 31.76 -27.15
C LEU A 243 -0.55 31.37 -27.83
N PHE A 244 -0.62 30.59 -28.91
CA PHE A 244 0.56 30.11 -29.63
C PHE A 244 1.20 31.16 -30.55
N SER A 245 0.49 32.25 -30.85
CA SER A 245 1.08 33.45 -31.47
C SER A 245 1.60 34.46 -30.44
N GLU A 246 1.69 34.08 -29.16
CA GLU A 246 2.18 34.91 -28.05
C GLU A 246 1.37 36.20 -27.81
N ASN A 247 0.13 36.26 -28.29
CA ASN A 247 -0.80 37.35 -28.03
C ASN A 247 -1.66 37.01 -26.81
N PHE A 248 -1.02 36.96 -25.64
CA PHE A 248 -1.62 36.47 -24.41
C PHE A 248 -2.84 37.25 -23.95
N GLN A 249 -2.86 38.58 -24.16
CA GLN A 249 -4.00 39.42 -23.80
C GLN A 249 -5.27 39.03 -24.58
N LYS A 250 -5.15 38.88 -25.90
CA LYS A 250 -6.29 38.45 -26.72
C LYS A 250 -6.70 37.00 -26.47
N ALA A 251 -5.74 36.12 -26.21
CA ALA A 251 -6.03 34.75 -25.80
C ALA A 251 -6.89 34.74 -24.53
N GLU A 252 -6.50 35.51 -23.52
CA GLU A 252 -7.23 35.63 -22.26
C GLU A 252 -8.65 36.19 -22.46
N GLU A 253 -8.83 37.24 -23.27
CA GLU A 253 -10.15 37.78 -23.60
C GLU A 253 -11.08 36.71 -24.18
N VAL A 254 -10.61 35.96 -25.18
CA VAL A 254 -11.39 34.89 -25.83
C VAL A 254 -11.69 33.76 -24.85
N PHE A 255 -10.74 33.35 -24.02
CA PHE A 255 -10.98 32.31 -23.01
C PHE A 255 -11.95 32.75 -21.90
N ARG A 256 -11.96 34.05 -21.53
CA ARG A 256 -12.96 34.60 -20.61
C ARG A 256 -14.36 34.61 -21.21
N GLU A 257 -14.49 34.96 -22.50
CA GLU A 257 -15.77 34.87 -23.22
C GLU A 257 -16.29 33.43 -23.26
N LEU A 258 -15.40 32.46 -23.54
CA LEU A 258 -15.73 31.04 -23.54
C LEU A 258 -16.19 30.55 -22.16
N ALA A 259 -15.51 30.99 -21.09
CA ALA A 259 -15.88 30.63 -19.72
C ALA A 259 -17.23 31.23 -19.31
N ALA A 260 -17.50 32.48 -19.69
CA ALA A 260 -18.76 33.17 -19.39
C ALA A 260 -19.97 32.63 -20.19
N SER A 261 -19.73 31.97 -21.33
CA SER A 261 -20.77 31.39 -22.18
C SER A 261 -21.19 29.97 -21.75
N ASN A 262 -20.43 29.34 -20.84
CA ASN A 262 -20.62 27.98 -20.35
C ASN A 262 -20.99 27.91 -18.84
N GLY A 263 -21.16 29.05 -18.18
CA GLY A 263 -21.67 29.17 -16.81
C GLY A 263 -23.11 29.63 -16.79
#